data_AF-A0A8H5B7U1-F1
#
_entry.id   AF-A0A8H5B7U1-F1
#
_cell.length_a   1.000
_cell.length_b   1.000
_cell.length_c   1.000
_cell.angle_alpha   90.00
_cell.angle_beta   90.00
_cell.angle_gamma   90.00
#
_symmetry.space_group_name_H-M   'P 1'
#
loop_
_entity.id
_entity.type
_entity.pdbx_description
1 polymer ?
#
loop_
_entity_poly.entity_id
_entity_poly.type
_entity_poly.pdbx_seq_one_letter_code
_entity_poly.pdbx_strand_id
1 'polypeptide(L)'
;MACSGNANETCGGPVRLNVFQSSQAAPIIVQTVNNTASGKGLWTYQGCFTDSVTARTLGNGVNIPSGVTAESCTAACQAAGGFTNAGLENGHECWCDNAVHAPTQRVGDADCRMVCSATHAEFCGNQNRVAVYQFSSNGTAPGPAACLQTSLSNFTLRAQFKNPPTTGSSTVPLKIVVVEIVKNVLWTILSACPNCCSEWPSLSMSNNIVSPHSIVQATQQMASTATNDGESPNFVASIPAFPGSQSYCTMTDHAAPNGSPALLAFNNKPDAFSLCTNTSANGRLDVVFSPVTGHPHYTLDTCQPINIQVIT
;
A
#
# COMPACT_ATOMS: atom_id res chain seq x y z
N MET A 1 5.86 -1.13 43.30
CA MET A 1 6.39 0.09 43.96
C MET A 1 5.49 1.27 43.59
N ALA A 2 5.38 2.30 44.43
CA ALA A 2 4.58 3.48 44.10
C ALA A 2 5.21 4.25 42.92
N CYS A 3 4.39 4.86 42.05
CA CYS A 3 4.88 5.68 40.96
C CYS A 3 5.47 7.00 41.48
N SER A 4 6.57 7.48 40.90
CA SER A 4 7.16 8.79 41.25
C SER A 4 6.23 9.96 40.90
N GLY A 5 5.45 9.83 39.82
CA GLY A 5 4.49 10.86 39.38
C GLY A 5 3.13 10.80 40.09
N ASN A 6 2.78 9.66 40.70
CA ASN A 6 1.53 9.48 41.44
C ASN A 6 1.68 8.37 42.50
N ALA A 7 1.83 8.74 43.77
CA ALA A 7 2.04 7.77 44.85
C ALA A 7 0.83 6.85 45.10
N ASN A 8 -0.35 7.19 44.58
CA ASN A 8 -1.56 6.36 44.69
C ASN A 8 -1.61 5.24 43.64
N GLU A 9 -0.70 5.24 42.67
CA GLU A 9 -0.60 4.22 41.65
C GLU A 9 0.58 3.29 41.91
N THR A 10 0.45 2.04 41.47
CA THR A 10 1.54 1.09 41.49
C THR A 10 2.24 1.12 40.14
N CYS A 11 3.55 1.29 40.11
CA CYS A 11 4.39 1.27 38.91
C CYS A 11 5.46 0.18 39.01
N GLY A 12 5.15 -1.02 38.51
CA GLY A 12 6.13 -2.11 38.38
C GLY A 12 6.91 -2.46 39.67
N GLY A 13 8.11 -2.98 39.48
CA GLY A 13 9.09 -3.35 40.51
C GLY A 13 10.47 -3.69 39.89
N PRO A 14 11.48 -4.07 40.69
CA PRO A 14 12.88 -4.23 40.24
C PRO A 14 13.08 -5.13 39.00
N VAL A 15 12.19 -6.11 38.81
CA VAL A 15 12.12 -7.02 37.65
C VAL A 15 10.67 -7.29 37.25
N ARG A 16 9.79 -6.29 37.40
CA ARG A 16 8.36 -6.39 37.08
C ARG A 16 7.91 -5.12 36.37
N LEU A 17 7.16 -5.27 35.27
CA LEU A 17 6.57 -4.17 34.54
C LEU A 17 5.04 -4.28 34.60
N ASN A 18 4.38 -3.12 34.67
CA ASN A 18 2.94 -3.05 34.47
C ASN A 18 2.70 -2.85 32.97
N VAL A 19 1.90 -3.70 32.37
CA VAL A 19 1.46 -3.55 30.98
C VAL A 19 0.12 -2.84 31.00
N PHE A 20 0.04 -1.71 30.32
CA PHE A 20 -1.20 -1.00 30.09
C PHE A 20 -1.54 -1.09 28.61
N GLN A 21 -2.81 -1.34 28.30
CA GLN A 21 -3.31 -1.35 26.94
C GLN A 21 -4.21 -0.14 26.75
N SER A 22 -3.85 0.73 25.80
CA SER A 22 -4.75 1.80 25.36
C SER A 22 -5.89 1.18 24.56
N SER A 23 -7.12 1.62 24.79
CA SER A 23 -8.26 1.31 23.91
C SER A 23 -8.34 2.23 22.69
N GLN A 24 -7.42 3.19 22.58
CA GLN A 24 -7.32 4.07 21.40
C GLN A 24 -6.56 3.39 20.28
N ALA A 25 -6.97 3.66 19.04
CA ALA A 25 -6.26 3.20 17.86
C ALA A 25 -4.82 3.74 17.86
N ALA A 26 -3.88 2.92 17.41
CA ALA A 26 -2.49 3.37 17.24
C ALA A 26 -2.44 4.49 16.19
N PRO A 27 -1.50 5.45 16.31
CA PRO A 27 -1.34 6.48 15.30
C PRO A 27 -1.04 5.86 13.94
N ILE A 28 -1.58 6.46 12.88
CA ILE A 28 -1.39 6.02 11.49
C ILE A 28 -0.66 7.08 10.66
N ILE A 29 -0.08 6.67 9.55
CA ILE A 29 0.28 7.62 8.48
C ILE A 29 -0.98 7.81 7.64
N VAL A 30 -1.52 9.02 7.60
CA VAL A 30 -2.68 9.36 6.76
C VAL A 30 -2.29 9.17 5.30
N GLN A 31 -2.91 8.21 4.61
CA GLN A 31 -2.53 7.92 3.22
C GLN A 31 -3.10 8.96 2.25
N THR A 32 -4.28 9.50 2.55
CA THR A 32 -4.97 10.45 1.68
C THR A 32 -5.71 11.52 2.48
N VAL A 33 -5.66 12.76 2.02
CA VAL A 33 -6.45 13.88 2.56
C VAL A 33 -7.33 14.47 1.46
N ASN A 34 -8.65 14.49 1.70
CA ASN A 34 -9.60 15.17 0.84
C ASN A 34 -9.54 16.68 1.07
N ASN A 35 -9.19 17.45 0.04
CA ASN A 35 -9.28 18.90 0.10
C ASN A 35 -10.69 19.33 -0.30
N THR A 36 -11.56 19.52 0.70
CA THR A 36 -12.94 19.98 0.51
C THR A 36 -13.06 21.47 0.22
N ALA A 37 -12.01 22.27 0.47
CA ALA A 37 -12.06 23.73 0.37
C ALA A 37 -12.15 24.28 -1.07
N SER A 38 -11.73 23.49 -2.08
CA SER A 38 -11.78 23.86 -3.50
C SER A 38 -12.65 22.91 -4.35
N GLY A 39 -13.35 21.97 -3.70
CA GLY A 39 -14.35 21.10 -4.32
C GLY A 39 -13.82 20.02 -5.29
N LYS A 40 -12.51 19.96 -5.59
CA LYS A 40 -11.89 18.93 -6.45
C LYS A 40 -10.38 18.77 -6.16
N GLY A 41 -9.98 18.23 -5.01
CA GLY A 41 -8.56 18.03 -4.73
C GLY A 41 -8.27 16.87 -3.77
N LEU A 42 -7.30 16.00 -4.11
CA LEU A 42 -6.81 14.96 -3.20
C LEU A 42 -5.31 15.13 -2.96
N TRP A 43 -4.90 15.01 -1.70
CA TRP A 43 -3.51 14.85 -1.31
C TRP A 43 -3.23 13.39 -1.01
N THR A 44 -2.07 12.88 -1.44
CA THR A 44 -1.66 11.49 -1.17
C THR A 44 -0.24 11.44 -0.65
N TYR A 45 -0.01 10.63 0.37
CA TYR A 45 1.29 10.37 0.95
C TYR A 45 2.23 9.71 -0.06
N GLN A 46 3.43 10.28 -0.23
CA GLN A 46 4.46 9.83 -1.18
C GLN A 46 5.58 9.04 -0.50
N GLY A 47 5.72 9.18 0.81
CA GLY A 47 6.75 8.51 1.58
C GLY A 47 7.44 9.42 2.60
N CYS A 48 8.34 8.79 3.33
CA CYS A 48 9.24 9.45 4.28
C CYS A 48 10.54 9.82 3.58
N PHE A 49 11.01 11.04 3.73
CA PHE A 49 12.21 11.55 3.08
C PHE A 49 13.19 12.14 4.10
N THR A 50 14.49 12.01 3.86
CA THR A 50 15.51 12.65 4.68
C THR A 50 15.47 14.16 4.50
N ASP A 51 15.50 14.91 5.60
CA ASP A 51 15.60 16.37 5.55
C ASP A 51 16.91 16.88 6.17
N SER A 52 17.32 18.09 5.78
CA SER A 52 18.46 18.79 6.36
C SER A 52 18.23 20.29 6.35
N VAL A 53 18.56 20.94 7.45
CA VAL A 53 18.52 22.41 7.56
C VAL A 53 19.36 23.13 6.51
N THR A 54 20.43 22.50 6.00
CA THR A 54 21.32 23.06 4.97
C THR A 54 20.87 22.74 3.54
N ALA A 55 19.96 21.78 3.36
CA ALA A 55 19.46 21.32 2.08
C ALA A 55 18.06 20.74 2.28
N ARG A 56 17.09 21.65 2.44
CA ARG A 56 15.70 21.29 2.74
C ARG A 56 15.08 20.51 1.59
N THR A 57 14.30 19.49 1.93
CA THR A 57 13.50 18.68 1.00
C THR A 57 12.39 19.50 0.39
N LEU A 58 11.73 20.33 1.21
CA LEU A 58 10.70 21.29 0.82
C LEU A 58 11.09 22.66 1.39
N GLY A 59 11.15 23.70 0.56
CA GLY A 59 11.81 24.96 0.93
C GLY A 59 10.97 25.94 1.77
N ASN A 60 9.63 25.82 1.74
CA ASN A 60 8.75 26.87 2.26
C ASN A 60 8.05 26.42 3.55
N GLY A 61 8.57 26.83 4.71
CA GLY A 61 7.92 26.56 5.99
C GLY A 61 6.63 27.38 6.16
N VAL A 62 5.58 26.75 6.66
CA VAL A 62 4.29 27.40 6.97
C VAL A 62 3.95 27.19 8.44
N ASN A 63 3.61 28.28 9.12
CA ASN A 63 3.22 28.24 10.53
C ASN A 63 1.72 27.95 10.65
N ILE A 64 1.36 26.95 11.47
CA ILE A 64 -0.02 26.54 11.72
C ILE A 64 -0.30 26.65 13.22
N PRO A 65 -0.89 27.77 13.68
CA PRO A 65 -1.07 28.04 15.11
C PRO A 65 -1.92 27.00 15.86
N SER A 66 -2.85 26.33 15.16
CA SER A 66 -3.68 25.27 15.72
C SER A 66 -2.98 23.91 15.83
N GLY A 67 -1.71 23.84 15.40
CA GLY A 67 -0.93 22.62 15.34
C GLY A 67 -1.04 21.90 13.99
N VAL A 68 -0.05 21.03 13.74
CA VAL A 68 0.15 20.34 12.47
C VAL A 68 -0.51 18.97 12.49
N THR A 69 -1.36 18.72 11.49
CA THR A 69 -1.90 17.43 11.07
C THR A 69 -1.70 17.30 9.55
N ALA A 70 -1.88 16.10 8.98
CA ALA A 70 -1.85 15.92 7.53
C ALA A 70 -2.85 16.86 6.83
N GLU A 71 -4.05 16.99 7.40
CA GLU A 71 -5.10 17.87 6.91
C GLU A 71 -4.74 19.35 7.04
N SER A 72 -4.25 19.78 8.21
CA SER A 72 -3.95 21.18 8.43
C SER A 72 -2.76 21.64 7.58
N CYS A 73 -1.73 20.80 7.45
CA CYS A 73 -0.54 21.12 6.64
C CYS A 73 -0.85 21.18 5.15
N THR A 74 -1.55 20.17 4.62
CA THR A 74 -1.94 20.17 3.20
C THR A 74 -2.88 21.33 2.86
N ALA A 75 -3.84 21.66 3.74
CA ALA A 75 -4.69 22.82 3.56
C ALA A 75 -3.89 24.14 3.58
N ALA A 76 -2.93 24.28 4.50
CA ALA A 76 -2.09 25.46 4.61
C ALA A 76 -1.17 25.64 3.39
N CYS A 77 -0.58 24.57 2.85
CA CYS A 77 0.23 24.62 1.64
C CYS A 77 -0.59 25.04 0.40
N GLN A 78 -1.82 24.56 0.26
CA GLN A 78 -2.71 25.05 -0.79
C GLN A 78 -3.08 26.52 -0.60
N ALA A 79 -3.41 26.94 0.62
CA ALA A 79 -3.78 28.32 0.91
C ALA A 79 -2.62 29.32 0.77
N ALA A 80 -1.38 28.91 1.07
CA ALA A 80 -0.21 29.78 1.07
C ALA A 80 0.26 30.16 -0.35
N GLY A 81 0.06 29.28 -1.33
CA GLY A 81 0.56 29.53 -2.68
C GLY A 81 0.13 28.52 -3.74
N GLY A 82 -0.90 27.71 -3.46
CA GLY A 82 -1.31 26.63 -4.35
C GLY A 82 -0.25 25.54 -4.51
N PHE A 83 0.60 25.33 -3.49
CA PHE A 83 1.69 24.36 -3.56
C PHE A 83 1.17 22.95 -3.81
N THR A 84 1.93 22.19 -4.59
CA THR A 84 1.58 20.81 -4.95
C THR A 84 2.22 19.76 -4.04
N ASN A 85 3.13 20.15 -3.14
CA ASN A 85 3.72 19.27 -2.14
C ASN A 85 3.59 19.89 -0.75
N ALA A 86 3.30 19.06 0.24
CA ALA A 86 3.26 19.38 1.65
C ALA A 86 4.10 18.35 2.41
N GLY A 87 4.72 18.75 3.51
CA GLY A 87 5.62 17.91 4.28
C GLY A 87 5.46 18.17 5.76
N LEU A 88 5.31 17.09 6.52
CA LEU A 88 5.22 17.15 7.98
C LEU A 88 6.55 16.70 8.56
N GLU A 89 7.14 17.54 9.41
CA GLU A 89 8.43 17.26 10.06
C GLU A 89 8.32 17.48 11.58
N ASN A 90 9.09 16.68 12.33
CA ASN A 90 9.33 16.89 13.76
C ASN A 90 8.05 16.96 14.62
N GLY A 91 6.92 16.41 14.17
CA GLY A 91 5.67 16.39 14.92
C GLY A 91 4.89 17.72 14.92
N HIS A 92 5.47 18.81 14.42
CA HIS A 92 4.87 20.15 14.55
C HIS A 92 5.27 21.14 13.46
N GLU A 93 6.07 20.73 12.48
CA GLU A 93 6.47 21.59 11.37
C GLU A 93 5.69 21.22 10.11
N CYS A 94 5.34 22.23 9.33
CA CYS A 94 4.73 22.08 8.01
C CYS A 94 5.59 22.80 6.97
N TRP A 95 5.90 22.08 5.90
CA TRP A 95 6.74 22.53 4.80
C TRP A 95 6.01 22.36 3.47
N CYS A 96 6.18 23.30 2.56
CA CYS A 96 5.48 23.35 1.29
C CYS A 96 6.46 23.60 0.14
N ASP A 97 6.18 23.04 -1.02
CA ASP A 97 6.91 23.34 -2.24
C ASP A 97 6.17 22.82 -3.49
N ASN A 98 6.63 23.20 -4.66
CA ASN A 98 6.20 22.62 -5.93
C ASN A 98 7.14 21.49 -6.41
N ALA A 99 8.27 21.29 -5.75
CA ALA A 99 9.20 20.20 -6.03
C ALA A 99 9.80 19.60 -4.74
N VAL A 100 10.25 18.35 -4.83
CA VAL A 100 11.04 17.67 -3.79
C VAL A 100 12.52 17.81 -4.17
N HIS A 101 13.31 18.50 -3.34
CA HIS A 101 14.68 18.91 -3.70
C HIS A 101 15.74 17.87 -3.29
N ALA A 102 16.72 17.66 -4.17
CA ALA A 102 17.93 16.87 -3.87
C ALA A 102 18.79 17.57 -2.78
N PRO A 103 19.57 16.84 -1.96
CA PRO A 103 19.94 15.42 -2.09
C PRO A 103 19.03 14.45 -1.32
N THR A 104 17.79 14.86 -1.01
CA THR A 104 16.85 14.05 -0.24
C THR A 104 16.73 12.60 -0.73
N GLN A 105 16.61 11.66 0.20
CA GLN A 105 16.43 10.24 -0.07
C GLN A 105 15.14 9.76 0.56
N ARG A 106 14.37 8.94 -0.17
CA ARG A 106 13.24 8.22 0.41
C ARG A 106 13.76 7.15 1.38
N VAL A 107 13.22 7.12 2.58
CA VAL A 107 13.54 6.15 3.63
C VAL A 107 12.29 5.35 4.02
N GLY A 108 12.46 4.40 4.93
CA GLY A 108 11.33 3.60 5.43
C GLY A 108 10.32 4.46 6.20
N ASP A 109 9.03 4.15 6.06
CA ASP A 109 7.95 4.88 6.75
C ASP A 109 8.09 4.83 8.28
N ALA A 110 8.82 3.83 8.81
CA ALA A 110 9.20 3.73 10.22
C ALA A 110 9.96 4.96 10.73
N ASP A 111 10.73 5.63 9.87
CA ASP A 111 11.51 6.81 10.24
C ASP A 111 10.64 8.04 10.47
N CYS A 112 9.41 8.08 9.92
CA CYS A 112 8.48 9.20 10.01
C CYS A 112 7.36 8.98 11.04
N ARG A 113 7.62 8.21 12.10
CA ARG A 113 6.62 7.83 13.13
C ARG A 113 6.67 8.68 14.41
N MET A 114 6.99 9.97 14.28
CA MET A 114 6.75 10.92 15.37
C MET A 114 5.28 11.31 15.39
N VAL A 115 4.64 11.25 16.56
CA VAL A 115 3.23 11.62 16.72
C VAL A 115 3.05 13.12 16.51
N CYS A 116 1.95 13.50 15.88
CA CYS A 116 1.60 14.91 15.71
C CYS A 116 1.34 15.60 17.04
N SER A 117 1.86 16.81 17.21
CA SER A 117 1.62 17.64 18.39
C SER A 117 0.15 18.03 18.56
N ALA A 118 -0.59 18.13 17.45
CA ALA A 118 -2.01 18.49 17.44
C ALA A 118 -2.94 17.31 17.73
N THR A 119 -2.50 16.07 17.48
CA THR A 119 -3.32 14.86 17.62
C THR A 119 -2.48 13.61 17.85
N HIS A 120 -2.94 12.72 18.73
CA HIS A 120 -2.27 11.43 18.95
C HIS A 120 -2.73 10.33 17.97
N ALA A 121 -3.57 10.67 16.99
CA ALA A 121 -4.15 9.70 16.05
C ALA A 121 -3.30 9.48 14.79
N GLU A 122 -2.28 10.31 14.52
CA GLU A 122 -1.49 10.21 13.30
C GLU A 122 -0.02 10.60 13.49
N PHE A 123 0.80 10.29 12.49
CA PHE A 123 2.22 10.60 12.46
C PHE A 123 2.57 11.81 11.58
N CYS A 124 3.51 12.63 12.04
CA CYS A 124 3.92 13.91 11.47
C CYS A 124 5.45 13.97 11.23
N GLY A 125 6.00 12.98 10.52
CA GLY A 125 7.42 12.93 10.21
C GLY A 125 8.28 12.53 11.41
N ASN A 126 9.50 13.04 11.51
CA ASN A 126 10.42 12.92 12.66
C ASN A 126 11.52 13.97 12.52
N GLN A 127 12.49 14.00 13.44
CA GLN A 127 13.63 14.90 13.30
C GLN A 127 14.44 14.56 12.04
N ASN A 128 14.65 15.54 11.15
CA ASN A 128 15.33 15.37 9.87
C ASN A 128 14.65 14.33 8.95
N ARG A 129 13.34 14.16 9.11
CA ARG A 129 12.50 13.21 8.35
C ARG A 129 11.17 13.85 8.05
N VAL A 130 10.92 14.10 6.77
CA VAL A 130 9.70 14.74 6.31
C VAL A 130 8.76 13.71 5.68
N ALA A 131 7.52 13.65 6.19
CA ALA A 131 6.44 12.87 5.60
C ALA A 131 5.79 13.70 4.49
N VAL A 132 6.02 13.34 3.22
CA VAL A 132 5.63 14.16 2.05
C VAL A 132 4.28 13.71 1.49
N TYR A 133 3.44 14.68 1.16
CA TYR A 133 2.14 14.55 0.52
C TYR A 133 2.13 15.35 -0.77
N GLN A 134 1.48 14.83 -1.81
CA GLN A 134 1.36 15.50 -3.10
C GLN A 134 -0.09 15.73 -3.48
N PHE A 135 -0.40 16.92 -3.98
CA PHE A 135 -1.71 17.38 -4.39
C PHE A 135 -2.05 17.00 -5.83
N SER A 136 -3.31 16.60 -6.05
CA SER A 136 -3.93 16.36 -7.35
C SER A 136 -5.22 17.16 -7.46
N SER A 137 -5.27 18.09 -8.42
CA SER A 137 -6.41 19.00 -8.68
C SER A 137 -7.62 18.35 -9.36
N ASN A 138 -7.54 17.05 -9.67
CA ASN A 138 -8.66 16.31 -10.24
C ASN A 138 -9.52 15.61 -9.17
N GLY A 139 -9.20 15.75 -7.88
CA GLY A 139 -9.91 15.06 -6.77
C GLY A 139 -9.79 13.53 -6.81
N THR A 140 -9.20 12.99 -7.87
CA THR A 140 -8.57 11.68 -7.86
C THR A 140 -7.31 11.81 -7.02
N ALA A 141 -6.97 10.78 -6.25
CA ALA A 141 -5.59 10.57 -5.84
C ALA A 141 -4.66 10.80 -7.05
N PRO A 142 -3.34 10.94 -6.90
CA PRO A 142 -2.49 10.08 -7.71
C PRO A 142 -3.02 8.65 -7.56
N GLY A 143 -4.09 8.36 -8.30
CA GLY A 143 -4.28 7.06 -8.84
C GLY A 143 -2.98 6.76 -9.56
N PRO A 144 -2.57 5.51 -9.51
CA PRO A 144 -1.32 5.06 -10.08
C PRO A 144 -1.08 5.57 -11.49
N ALA A 145 0.19 5.73 -11.82
CA ALA A 145 0.67 6.04 -13.17
C ALA A 145 -0.27 5.47 -14.25
N ALA A 146 -0.75 6.28 -15.19
CA ALA A 146 -1.61 5.80 -16.27
C ALA A 146 -1.11 4.45 -16.83
N CYS A 147 -2.04 3.52 -17.08
CA CYS A 147 -1.71 2.18 -17.56
C CYS A 147 -0.66 2.26 -18.69
N LEU A 148 0.53 1.73 -18.42
CA LEU A 148 1.65 1.74 -19.36
C LEU A 148 1.40 0.74 -20.48
N GLN A 149 1.04 -0.49 -20.09
CA GLN A 149 0.78 -1.58 -21.01
C GLN A 149 -0.49 -2.32 -20.60
N THR A 150 -1.32 -2.59 -21.60
CA THR A 150 -2.53 -3.41 -21.48
C THR A 150 -2.37 -4.76 -22.17
N SER A 151 -1.21 -4.97 -22.82
CA SER A 151 -0.82 -6.19 -23.51
C SER A 151 0.64 -6.52 -23.22
N LEU A 152 0.90 -7.70 -22.67
CA LEU A 152 2.22 -8.19 -22.28
C LEU A 152 2.22 -9.71 -22.33
N SER A 153 3.26 -10.32 -22.89
CA SER A 153 3.37 -11.78 -22.98
C SER A 153 4.46 -12.33 -22.06
N ASN A 154 4.23 -13.53 -21.54
CA ASN A 154 5.22 -14.34 -20.83
C ASN A 154 5.87 -13.61 -19.64
N PHE A 155 5.04 -13.22 -18.68
CA PHE A 155 5.52 -12.66 -17.41
C PHE A 155 5.16 -13.55 -16.24
N THR A 156 5.84 -13.31 -15.12
CA THR A 156 5.50 -13.86 -13.80
C THR A 156 5.19 -12.72 -12.83
N LEU A 157 4.59 -13.06 -11.70
CA LEU A 157 4.22 -12.08 -10.68
C LEU A 157 4.97 -12.37 -9.38
N ARG A 158 5.41 -11.31 -8.70
CA ARG A 158 5.90 -11.40 -7.32
C ARG A 158 5.29 -10.29 -6.48
N ALA A 159 4.98 -10.58 -5.23
CA ALA A 159 4.60 -9.58 -4.26
C ALA A 159 5.86 -8.96 -3.65
N GLN A 160 5.86 -7.64 -3.51
CA GLN A 160 6.82 -6.87 -2.75
C GLN A 160 6.11 -6.31 -1.52
N PHE A 161 6.60 -6.63 -0.33
CA PHE A 161 6.04 -6.09 0.91
C PHE A 161 6.33 -4.59 1.00
N LYS A 162 5.28 -3.78 1.26
CA LYS A 162 5.48 -2.35 1.55
C LYS A 162 6.19 -2.17 2.89
N ASN A 163 5.88 -3.05 3.85
CA ASN A 163 6.51 -3.15 5.16
C ASN A 163 7.25 -4.49 5.26
N PRO A 164 8.47 -4.61 4.72
CA PRO A 164 9.19 -5.87 4.71
C PRO A 164 9.54 -6.33 6.14
N PRO A 165 9.53 -7.65 6.41
CA PRO A 165 9.98 -8.19 7.68
C PRO A 165 11.44 -7.82 7.98
N THR A 166 11.79 -7.65 9.25
CA THR A 166 13.18 -7.41 9.68
C THR A 166 14.13 -8.57 9.34
N THR A 167 13.57 -9.78 9.24
CA THR A 167 14.27 -11.00 8.83
C THR A 167 13.47 -11.73 7.75
N GLY A 168 14.05 -11.93 6.58
CA GLY A 168 13.42 -12.62 5.46
C GLY A 168 13.56 -11.87 4.13
N SER A 169 12.94 -12.41 3.08
CA SER A 169 12.90 -11.76 1.77
C SER A 169 11.87 -10.62 1.77
N SER A 170 12.22 -9.48 1.17
CA SER A 170 11.29 -8.37 0.92
C SER A 170 10.29 -8.65 -0.20
N THR A 171 10.47 -9.77 -0.91
CA THR A 171 9.59 -10.21 -2.00
C THR A 171 9.24 -11.69 -1.89
N VAL A 172 8.08 -12.08 -2.42
CA VAL A 172 7.64 -13.48 -2.51
C VAL A 172 7.00 -13.75 -3.88
N PRO A 173 7.37 -14.85 -4.57
CA PRO A 173 6.73 -15.22 -5.82
C PRO A 173 5.23 -15.50 -5.63
N LEU A 174 4.41 -15.04 -6.59
CA LEU A 174 2.98 -15.33 -6.62
C LEU A 174 2.71 -16.46 -7.60
N LYS A 175 1.74 -17.31 -7.25
CA LYS A 175 1.35 -18.48 -8.02
C LYS A 175 -0.17 -18.52 -8.18
N ILE A 176 -0.61 -19.18 -9.23
CA ILE A 176 -2.02 -19.51 -9.45
C ILE A 176 -2.32 -20.81 -8.69
N VAL A 177 -3.31 -20.78 -7.82
CA VAL A 177 -3.71 -21.92 -6.99
C VAL A 177 -5.17 -22.25 -7.26
N VAL A 178 -5.46 -23.53 -7.50
CA VAL A 178 -6.83 -24.02 -7.65
C VAL A 178 -7.56 -23.93 -6.32
N VAL A 179 -8.77 -23.38 -6.35
CA VAL A 179 -9.63 -23.29 -5.16
C VAL A 179 -10.91 -24.09 -5.32
N GLU A 180 -11.42 -24.23 -6.54
CA GLU A 180 -12.65 -24.98 -6.78
C GLU A 180 -12.65 -25.59 -8.18
N ILE A 181 -13.15 -26.82 -8.27
CA ILE A 181 -13.38 -27.52 -9.53
C ILE A 181 -14.83 -27.98 -9.54
N VAL A 182 -15.62 -27.44 -10.47
CA VAL A 182 -16.97 -27.92 -10.76
C VAL A 182 -17.04 -28.38 -12.21
N LYS A 183 -18.15 -29.03 -12.58
CA LYS A 183 -18.30 -29.57 -13.94
C LYS A 183 -18.11 -28.45 -14.98
N ASN A 184 -17.09 -28.60 -15.83
CA ASN A 184 -16.70 -27.67 -16.89
C ASN A 184 -16.21 -26.28 -16.44
N VAL A 185 -15.91 -26.07 -15.16
CA VAL A 185 -15.39 -24.79 -14.66
C VAL A 185 -14.30 -25.02 -13.61
N LEU A 186 -13.16 -24.36 -13.81
CA LEU A 186 -12.04 -24.33 -12.89
C LEU A 186 -11.88 -22.91 -12.34
N TRP A 187 -11.90 -22.76 -11.02
CA TRP A 187 -11.63 -21.51 -10.33
C TRP A 187 -10.27 -21.53 -9.66
N THR A 188 -9.49 -20.48 -9.90
CA THR A 188 -8.17 -20.31 -9.30
C THR A 188 -8.00 -18.91 -8.74
N ILE A 189 -7.10 -18.75 -7.79
CA ILE A 189 -6.74 -17.45 -7.21
C ILE A 189 -5.24 -17.19 -7.29
N LEU A 190 -4.84 -15.93 -7.12
CA LEU A 190 -3.45 -15.53 -6.95
C LEU A 190 -3.03 -15.62 -5.48
N SER A 191 -1.99 -16.39 -5.18
CA SER A 191 -1.51 -16.61 -3.81
C SER A 191 0.00 -16.64 -3.71
N ALA A 192 0.53 -16.22 -2.55
CA ALA A 192 1.92 -16.45 -2.17
C ALA A 192 2.04 -17.84 -1.52
N CYS A 193 2.26 -18.86 -2.34
CA CYS A 193 2.39 -20.23 -1.84
C CYS A 193 3.72 -20.88 -2.27
N PRO A 194 4.80 -20.76 -1.47
CA PRO A 194 6.10 -21.31 -1.84
C PRO A 194 6.06 -22.83 -2.05
N ASN A 195 5.26 -23.54 -1.26
CA ASN A 195 5.15 -24.99 -1.30
C ASN A 195 4.09 -25.51 -2.29
N CYS A 196 3.28 -24.64 -2.91
CA CYS A 196 2.30 -25.08 -3.90
C CYS A 196 2.98 -25.36 -5.24
N CYS A 197 2.60 -26.47 -5.88
CA CYS A 197 2.84 -26.67 -7.30
C CYS A 197 1.87 -25.75 -8.08
N SER A 198 2.39 -24.97 -9.04
CA SER A 198 1.57 -24.22 -9.98
C SER A 198 1.69 -24.86 -11.35
N GLU A 199 0.57 -25.28 -11.92
CA GLU A 199 0.51 -25.74 -13.32
C GLU A 199 0.60 -24.57 -14.31
N TRP A 200 0.51 -23.34 -13.81
CA TRP A 200 0.60 -22.10 -14.57
C TRP A 200 1.88 -21.36 -14.22
N PRO A 201 3.01 -21.63 -14.90
CA PRO A 201 4.29 -20.98 -14.61
C PRO A 201 4.40 -19.59 -15.22
N SER A 202 3.57 -19.22 -16.19
CA SER A 202 3.58 -17.90 -16.81
C SER A 202 2.18 -17.37 -17.08
N LEU A 203 2.13 -16.05 -17.25
CA LEU A 203 0.93 -15.30 -17.56
C LEU A 203 1.15 -14.47 -18.82
N SER A 204 0.07 -14.17 -19.51
CA SER A 204 -0.01 -13.08 -20.47
C SER A 204 -1.12 -12.12 -20.08
N MET A 205 -1.11 -10.95 -20.68
CA MET A 205 -2.14 -9.94 -20.59
C MET A 205 -2.43 -9.45 -21.99
N SER A 206 -3.70 -9.33 -22.34
CA SER A 206 -4.13 -8.77 -23.62
C SER A 206 -5.43 -8.03 -23.41
N ASN A 207 -5.51 -6.78 -23.88
CA ASN A 207 -6.66 -5.90 -23.66
C ASN A 207 -7.12 -5.91 -22.19
N ASN A 208 -6.17 -5.76 -21.26
CA ASN A 208 -6.43 -5.69 -19.82
C ASN A 208 -6.96 -6.99 -19.16
N ILE A 209 -6.98 -8.11 -19.89
CA ILE A 209 -7.34 -9.43 -19.38
C ILE A 209 -6.07 -10.21 -19.15
N VAL A 210 -5.87 -10.73 -17.94
CA VAL A 210 -4.73 -11.57 -17.60
C VAL A 210 -5.11 -13.05 -17.80
N SER A 211 -4.27 -13.78 -18.50
CA SER A 211 -4.47 -15.19 -18.85
C SER A 211 -3.30 -16.05 -18.36
N PRO A 212 -3.50 -16.90 -17.34
CA PRO A 212 -2.53 -17.92 -16.96
C PRO A 212 -2.35 -19.00 -18.03
N HIS A 213 -1.13 -19.49 -18.23
CA HIS A 213 -0.81 -20.53 -19.23
C HIS A 213 -0.43 -21.85 -18.57
N SER A 214 -1.21 -22.91 -18.83
CA SER A 214 -0.95 -24.24 -18.28
C SER A 214 0.11 -24.99 -19.08
N ILE A 215 1.09 -25.59 -18.40
CA ILE A 215 2.07 -26.49 -19.04
C ILE A 215 1.58 -27.92 -19.19
N VAL A 216 0.55 -28.31 -18.43
CA VAL A 216 -0.03 -29.66 -18.51
C VAL A 216 -1.24 -29.70 -19.45
N GLN A 217 -1.92 -28.57 -19.66
CA GLN A 217 -3.08 -28.43 -20.55
C GLN A 217 -2.98 -27.15 -21.39
N ALA A 218 -2.12 -27.15 -22.40
CA ALA A 218 -1.86 -25.96 -23.24
C ALA A 218 -3.11 -25.40 -23.97
N THR A 219 -4.17 -26.21 -24.14
CA THR A 219 -5.45 -25.79 -24.75
C THR A 219 -6.41 -25.16 -23.76
N GLN A 220 -6.11 -25.22 -22.45
CA GLN A 220 -6.95 -24.63 -21.42
C GLN A 220 -6.87 -23.11 -21.49
N GLN A 221 -8.00 -22.49 -21.82
CA GLN A 221 -8.12 -21.04 -21.82
C GLN A 221 -8.60 -20.56 -20.45
N MET A 222 -7.76 -19.76 -19.80
CA MET A 222 -8.09 -19.09 -18.56
C MET A 222 -8.07 -17.58 -18.74
N ALA A 223 -8.94 -16.89 -18.04
CA ALA A 223 -9.01 -15.45 -18.03
C ALA A 223 -9.32 -14.90 -16.63
N SER A 224 -8.79 -13.72 -16.33
CA SER A 224 -9.06 -13.00 -15.10
C SER A 224 -10.52 -12.58 -15.00
N THR A 225 -11.08 -12.58 -13.80
CA THR A 225 -12.44 -12.07 -13.55
C THR A 225 -12.41 -10.69 -12.88
N ALA A 226 -13.59 -10.09 -12.71
CA ALA A 226 -13.73 -8.93 -11.85
C ALA A 226 -13.52 -9.35 -10.40
N THR A 227 -12.71 -8.59 -9.67
CA THR A 227 -12.43 -8.79 -8.24
C THR A 227 -13.11 -7.68 -7.44
N ASN A 228 -13.85 -8.06 -6.40
CA ASN A 228 -14.47 -7.10 -5.49
C ASN A 228 -13.49 -6.74 -4.36
N ASP A 229 -13.76 -5.63 -3.67
CA ASP A 229 -13.03 -5.31 -2.44
C ASP A 229 -13.21 -6.45 -1.42
N GLY A 230 -12.10 -6.83 -0.80
CA GLY A 230 -12.02 -7.92 0.15
C GLY A 230 -11.75 -9.29 -0.47
N GLU A 231 -11.82 -9.44 -1.79
CA GLU A 231 -11.69 -10.72 -2.48
C GLU A 231 -10.29 -10.92 -3.11
N SER A 232 -9.96 -12.18 -3.38
CA SER A 232 -8.74 -12.54 -4.09
C SER A 232 -8.88 -12.36 -5.61
N PRO A 233 -7.87 -11.79 -6.29
CA PRO A 233 -7.74 -11.89 -7.74
C PRO A 233 -7.89 -13.34 -8.20
N ASN A 234 -8.88 -13.58 -9.05
CA ASN A 234 -9.22 -14.94 -9.48
C ASN A 234 -9.30 -15.06 -11.01
N PHE A 235 -9.07 -16.29 -11.48
CA PHE A 235 -9.03 -16.64 -12.88
C PHE A 235 -9.88 -17.88 -13.11
N VAL A 236 -10.57 -17.92 -14.24
CA VAL A 236 -11.52 -18.97 -14.56
C VAL A 236 -11.19 -19.60 -15.90
N ALA A 237 -11.20 -20.93 -15.91
CA ALA A 237 -11.31 -21.71 -17.14
C ALA A 237 -12.74 -22.27 -17.21
N SER A 238 -13.44 -22.04 -18.32
CA SER A 238 -14.79 -22.60 -18.52
C SER A 238 -15.00 -23.09 -19.95
N ILE A 239 -16.03 -23.91 -20.16
CA ILE A 239 -16.49 -24.29 -21.50
C ILE A 239 -17.96 -23.87 -21.65
N PRO A 240 -18.29 -22.88 -22.51
CA PRO A 240 -17.38 -22.09 -23.35
C PRO A 240 -16.42 -21.18 -22.54
N ALA A 241 -15.34 -20.73 -23.17
CA ALA A 241 -14.30 -19.94 -22.52
C ALA A 241 -14.87 -18.66 -21.89
N PHE A 242 -14.46 -18.36 -20.66
CA PHE A 242 -14.84 -17.14 -19.97
C PHE A 242 -14.23 -15.94 -20.71
N PRO A 243 -15.00 -14.89 -21.04
CA PRO A 243 -14.52 -13.78 -21.88
C PRO A 243 -13.44 -12.93 -21.20
N GLY A 244 -13.29 -13.04 -19.87
CA GLY A 244 -12.35 -12.24 -19.08
C GLY A 244 -12.89 -10.86 -18.70
N SER A 245 -12.37 -10.30 -17.62
CA SER A 245 -12.63 -8.92 -17.19
C SER A 245 -11.44 -8.03 -17.53
N GLN A 246 -11.72 -6.93 -18.23
CA GLN A 246 -10.75 -5.92 -18.65
C GLN A 246 -10.43 -4.97 -17.50
N SER A 247 -9.68 -5.46 -16.51
CA SER A 247 -9.48 -4.72 -15.26
C SER A 247 -8.01 -4.56 -14.87
N TYR A 248 -7.10 -5.25 -15.56
CA TYR A 248 -5.68 -5.25 -15.22
C TYR A 248 -4.85 -4.38 -16.15
N CYS A 249 -3.80 -3.77 -15.65
CA CYS A 249 -2.76 -3.17 -16.48
C CYS A 249 -1.43 -3.10 -15.73
N THR A 250 -0.36 -2.71 -16.42
CA THR A 250 0.92 -2.40 -15.76
C THR A 250 1.06 -0.90 -15.53
N MET A 251 1.72 -0.51 -14.44
CA MET A 251 1.91 0.88 -14.02
C MET A 251 3.32 1.09 -13.48
N THR A 252 3.87 2.30 -13.60
CA THR A 252 5.19 2.63 -13.05
C THR A 252 5.14 2.64 -11.52
N ASP A 253 6.15 2.06 -10.87
CA ASP A 253 6.41 2.32 -9.46
C ASP A 253 7.21 3.62 -9.33
N HIS A 254 6.54 4.74 -9.06
CA HIS A 254 7.20 6.04 -8.89
C HIS A 254 8.02 6.13 -7.59
N ALA A 255 7.79 5.23 -6.63
CA ALA A 255 8.54 5.17 -5.39
C ALA A 255 9.81 4.31 -5.51
N ALA A 256 9.95 3.53 -6.59
CA ALA A 256 11.08 2.64 -6.81
C ALA A 256 12.18 3.28 -7.69
N PRO A 257 13.44 2.85 -7.54
CA PRO A 257 14.53 3.32 -8.40
C PRO A 257 14.24 3.10 -9.89
N ASN A 258 14.79 3.96 -10.75
CA ASN A 258 14.71 3.80 -12.21
C ASN A 258 15.15 2.40 -12.64
N GLY A 259 14.35 1.76 -13.50
CA GLY A 259 14.57 0.38 -13.96
C GLY A 259 13.92 -0.69 -13.08
N SER A 260 13.19 -0.30 -12.02
CA SER A 260 12.39 -1.25 -11.24
C SER A 260 11.25 -1.86 -12.07
N PRO A 261 10.83 -3.11 -11.77
CA PRO A 261 9.73 -3.75 -12.48
C PRO A 261 8.43 -2.93 -12.39
N ALA A 262 7.63 -2.96 -13.45
CA ALA A 262 6.30 -2.36 -13.43
C ALA A 262 5.40 -3.09 -12.42
N LEU A 263 4.42 -2.37 -11.89
CA LEU A 263 3.42 -2.92 -10.99
C LEU A 263 2.19 -3.39 -11.75
N LEU A 264 1.62 -4.53 -11.34
CA LEU A 264 0.30 -4.94 -11.76
C LEU A 264 -0.73 -4.12 -10.97
N ALA A 265 -1.65 -3.50 -11.69
CA ALA A 265 -2.78 -2.79 -11.12
C ALA A 265 -4.09 -3.47 -11.48
N PHE A 266 -5.07 -3.38 -10.59
CA PHE A 266 -6.46 -3.74 -10.86
C PHE A 266 -7.33 -2.50 -10.68
N ASN A 267 -8.18 -2.19 -11.66
CA ASN A 267 -9.02 -0.98 -11.69
C ASN A 267 -8.23 0.30 -11.41
N ASN A 268 -7.03 0.41 -12.00
CA ASN A 268 -6.09 1.50 -11.74
C ASN A 268 -5.76 1.64 -10.25
N LYS A 269 -5.47 0.53 -9.55
CA LYS A 269 -4.92 0.53 -8.18
C LYS A 269 -3.85 -0.58 -8.02
N PRO A 270 -2.55 -0.30 -8.12
CA PRO A 270 -1.45 -1.23 -7.86
C PRO A 270 -1.12 -1.34 -6.38
N ASP A 271 -1.64 -0.42 -5.57
CA ASP A 271 -1.30 -0.23 -4.16
C ASP A 271 -2.40 -0.73 -3.21
N ALA A 272 -3.50 -1.26 -3.75
CA ALA A 272 -4.65 -1.79 -3.00
C ALA A 272 -4.51 -3.28 -2.63
N PHE A 273 -3.41 -3.95 -3.02
CA PHE A 273 -3.22 -5.36 -2.73
C PHE A 273 -2.60 -5.60 -1.35
N SER A 274 -2.99 -6.70 -0.72
CA SER A 274 -2.36 -7.23 0.50
C SER A 274 -2.20 -8.74 0.42
N LEU A 275 -1.25 -9.28 1.17
CA LEU A 275 -1.21 -10.71 1.48
C LEU A 275 -1.89 -10.95 2.83
N CYS A 276 -2.96 -11.72 2.81
CA CYS A 276 -3.74 -12.05 4.01
C CYS A 276 -3.60 -13.54 4.33
N THR A 277 -3.43 -13.87 5.60
CA THR A 277 -3.42 -15.27 6.06
C THR A 277 -4.83 -15.85 5.96
N ASN A 278 -5.00 -16.82 5.05
CA ASN A 278 -6.28 -17.48 4.86
C ASN A 278 -6.53 -18.51 5.98
N THR A 279 -7.45 -18.17 6.86
CA THR A 279 -7.86 -18.96 8.04
C THR A 279 -8.60 -20.24 7.65
N SER A 280 -9.16 -20.31 6.44
CA SER A 280 -9.86 -21.49 5.91
C SER A 280 -9.01 -22.37 5.01
N ALA A 281 -7.76 -21.98 4.72
CA ALA A 281 -6.85 -22.71 3.83
C ALA A 281 -5.47 -22.97 4.48
N ASN A 282 -5.47 -23.47 5.72
CA ASN A 282 -4.27 -23.83 6.48
C ASN A 282 -3.21 -22.70 6.56
N GLY A 283 -3.66 -21.45 6.63
CA GLY A 283 -2.77 -20.29 6.74
C GLY A 283 -2.06 -19.90 5.45
N ARG A 284 -2.49 -20.41 4.28
CA ARG A 284 -1.98 -19.96 2.98
C ARG A 284 -2.11 -18.43 2.86
N LEU A 285 -1.08 -17.77 2.34
CA LEU A 285 -1.11 -16.33 2.11
C LEU A 285 -1.75 -16.05 0.75
N ASP A 286 -2.99 -15.56 0.78
CA ASP A 286 -3.74 -15.24 -0.44
C ASP A 286 -3.60 -13.74 -0.73
N VAL A 287 -3.49 -13.39 -2.01
CA VAL A 287 -3.56 -11.99 -2.43
C VAL A 287 -5.00 -11.54 -2.27
N VAL A 288 -5.21 -10.40 -1.62
CA VAL A 288 -6.54 -9.80 -1.43
C VAL A 288 -6.49 -8.37 -1.96
N PHE A 289 -7.47 -8.01 -2.76
CA PHE A 289 -7.66 -6.65 -3.26
C PHE A 289 -8.53 -5.85 -2.27
N SER A 290 -8.07 -4.68 -1.84
CA SER A 290 -8.73 -3.81 -0.86
C SER A 290 -9.34 -4.58 0.34
N PRO A 291 -8.52 -5.23 1.19
CA PRO A 291 -9.03 -6.07 2.28
C PRO A 291 -10.04 -5.35 3.18
N VAL A 292 -11.05 -6.08 3.66
CA VAL A 292 -12.16 -5.53 4.46
C VAL A 292 -12.24 -6.18 5.85
N THR A 293 -12.86 -5.50 6.80
CA THR A 293 -13.17 -6.06 8.13
C THR A 293 -14.30 -7.09 8.04
N GLY A 294 -14.25 -8.12 8.88
CA GLY A 294 -15.35 -9.10 9.01
C GLY A 294 -15.43 -10.12 7.87
N HIS A 295 -14.40 -10.23 7.04
CA HIS A 295 -14.34 -11.22 5.96
C HIS A 295 -14.23 -12.66 6.54
N PRO A 296 -14.94 -13.66 5.96
CA PRO A 296 -14.97 -15.02 6.51
C PRO A 296 -13.63 -15.78 6.43
N HIS A 297 -12.72 -15.37 5.55
CA HIS A 297 -11.51 -16.13 5.23
C HIS A 297 -10.21 -15.53 5.79
N TYR A 298 -10.22 -14.30 6.31
CA TYR A 298 -9.03 -13.67 6.91
C TYR A 298 -9.42 -12.61 7.94
N THR A 299 -8.45 -12.21 8.77
CA THR A 299 -8.58 -11.07 9.68
C THR A 299 -7.79 -9.90 9.12
N LEU A 300 -8.40 -8.71 9.03
CA LEU A 300 -7.77 -7.51 8.44
C LEU A 300 -6.40 -7.18 9.05
N ASP A 301 -6.26 -7.31 10.37
CA ASP A 301 -5.00 -7.00 11.08
C ASP A 301 -3.83 -7.93 10.71
N THR A 302 -4.13 -9.07 10.09
CA THR A 302 -3.11 -10.03 9.63
C THR A 302 -2.67 -9.77 8.19
N CYS A 303 -3.36 -8.88 7.47
CA CYS A 303 -3.06 -8.56 6.09
C CYS A 303 -1.85 -7.62 6.00
N GLN A 304 -0.86 -8.02 5.21
CA GLN A 304 0.32 -7.21 4.95
C GLN A 304 0.20 -6.52 3.58
N PRO A 305 0.29 -5.18 3.52
CA PRO A 305 0.16 -4.47 2.25
C PRO A 305 1.35 -4.77 1.33
N ILE A 306 1.05 -5.00 0.05
CA ILE A 306 2.03 -5.34 -0.97
C ILE A 306 1.84 -4.48 -2.24
N ASN A 307 2.90 -4.37 -3.03
CA ASN A 307 2.82 -4.07 -4.45
C ASN A 307 3.00 -5.40 -5.22
N ILE A 308 2.31 -5.58 -6.34
CA ILE A 308 2.52 -6.74 -7.21
C ILE A 308 3.42 -6.32 -8.35
N GLN A 309 4.62 -6.88 -8.45
CA GLN A 309 5.58 -6.60 -9.52
C GLN A 309 5.42 -7.61 -10.67
N VAL A 310 5.46 -7.09 -11.89
CA VAL A 310 5.42 -7.84 -13.15
C VAL A 310 6.85 -8.10 -13.62
N ILE A 311 7.22 -9.37 -13.71
CA ILE A 311 8.57 -9.82 -14.05
C ILE A 311 8.55 -10.46 -15.44
N THR A 312 9.13 -9.76 -16.40
CA THR A 312 9.24 -10.15 -17.83
C THR A 312 10.58 -10.79 -18.15
#